data_AF-B0L2R7-F1
#
_entry.id   AF-B0L2R7-F1
#
_cell.length_a   1.000
_cell.length_b   1.000
_cell.length_c   1.000
_cell.angle_alpha   90.00
_cell.angle_beta   90.00
_cell.angle_gamma   90.00
#
_symmetry.space_group_name_H-M   'P 1'
#
loop_
_entity.id
_entity.type
_entity.pdbx_description
1 polymer ?
#
loop_
_entity_poly.entity_id
_entity_poly.type
_entity_poly.pdbx_seq_one_letter_code
_entity_poly.pdbx_strand_id
1 'polypeptide(L)'
;LHWHGLRQLGTAFMDGVPGITQCPIPPGGSFTYNFTVSHQSGTFWWHSHYSNSMADGIWGPLIVHSPNEPLQRGRDYDEDRIVFITDW
;
A
#
# COMPACT_ATOMS: atom_id res chain seq x y z
N LEU A 1 -5.39 5.53 5.72
CA LEU A 1 -4.18 4.85 5.22
C LEU A 1 -4.05 5.19 3.75
N HIS A 2 -2.84 5.47 3.28
CA HIS A 2 -2.52 5.70 1.86
C HIS A 2 -1.77 4.51 1.27
N TRP A 3 -2.00 4.24 -0.01
CA TRP A 3 -1.49 3.09 -0.73
C TRP A 3 -0.42 3.54 -1.73
N HIS A 4 0.79 3.75 -1.22
CA HIS A 4 1.85 4.45 -1.92
C HIS A 4 2.25 3.76 -3.23
N GLY A 5 2.07 4.47 -4.35
CA GLY A 5 2.39 4.00 -5.70
C GLY A 5 1.25 3.31 -6.43
N LEU A 6 0.11 3.04 -5.78
CA LEU A 6 -1.08 2.55 -6.46
C LEU A 6 -1.83 3.71 -7.14
N ARG A 7 -2.24 3.53 -8.40
CA ARG A 7 -2.81 4.62 -9.22
C ARG A 7 -4.24 5.03 -8.85
N GLN A 8 -4.97 4.20 -8.09
CA GLN A 8 -6.37 4.45 -7.70
C GLN A 8 -7.28 4.85 -8.89
N LEU A 9 -7.11 4.17 -10.03
CA LEU A 9 -7.88 4.46 -11.24
C LEU A 9 -9.38 4.24 -10.99
N GLY A 10 -10.19 5.28 -11.20
CA GLY A 10 -11.63 5.28 -10.91
C GLY A 10 -11.99 5.20 -9.42
N THR A 11 -10.99 5.23 -8.53
CA THR A 11 -11.13 5.00 -7.08
C THR A 11 -10.34 6.02 -6.27
N ALA A 12 -10.18 7.25 -6.77
CA ALA A 12 -9.41 8.30 -6.10
C ALA A 12 -9.84 8.54 -4.64
N PHE A 13 -11.12 8.36 -4.30
CA PHE A 13 -11.64 8.46 -2.93
C PHE A 13 -11.17 7.33 -1.98
N MET A 14 -10.45 6.33 -2.49
CA MET A 14 -9.80 5.27 -1.73
C MET A 14 -8.30 5.53 -1.53
N ASP A 15 -7.77 6.65 -2.03
CA ASP A 15 -6.35 6.95 -2.01
C ASP A 15 -5.80 7.23 -0.60
N GLY A 16 -6.62 7.69 0.34
CA GLY A 16 -6.18 7.73 1.73
C GLY A 16 -5.61 9.03 2.27
N VAL A 17 -5.73 10.13 1.52
CA VAL A 17 -5.11 11.44 1.83
C VAL A 17 -6.14 12.36 2.49
N PRO A 18 -6.04 12.61 3.82
CA PRO A 18 -6.99 13.45 4.52
C PRO A 18 -7.04 14.89 3.99
N GLY A 19 -8.24 15.40 3.75
CA GLY A 19 -8.46 16.74 3.21
C GLY A 19 -8.28 16.86 1.69
N ILE A 20 -7.84 15.80 1.02
CA ILE A 20 -7.72 15.74 -0.45
C ILE A 20 -8.69 14.70 -1.00
N THR A 21 -8.56 13.43 -0.60
CA THR A 21 -9.37 12.33 -1.15
C THR A 21 -10.41 11.79 -0.18
N GLN A 22 -10.26 12.05 1.13
CA GLN A 22 -11.24 11.68 2.14
C GLN A 22 -11.13 12.53 3.41
N CYS A 23 -12.13 12.42 4.30
CA CYS A 23 -11.98 12.84 5.70
C CYS A 23 -11.20 11.77 6.50
N PRO A 24 -10.55 12.16 7.62
CA PRO A 24 -9.97 11.20 8.56
C PRO A 24 -11.03 10.24 9.13
N ILE A 25 -10.63 9.01 9.43
CA ILE A 25 -11.48 8.05 10.15
C ILE A 25 -11.43 8.42 11.64
N PRO A 26 -12.56 8.72 12.30
CA PRO A 26 -12.56 9.12 13.71
C PRO A 26 -12.26 7.91 14.63
N PRO A 27 -11.84 8.15 15.88
CA PRO A 27 -11.70 7.09 16.88
C PRO A 27 -12.99 6.25 17.01
N GLY A 28 -12.85 4.93 17.01
CA GLY A 28 -13.99 3.98 17.03
C GLY A 28 -14.74 3.88 15.70
N GLY A 29 -14.39 4.69 14.69
CA GLY A 29 -14.93 4.59 13.34
C GLY A 29 -14.27 3.49 12.52
N SER A 30 -14.92 3.11 11.43
CA SER A 30 -14.42 2.13 10.46
C SER A 30 -14.63 2.64 9.04
N PHE A 31 -13.70 2.29 8.16
CA PHE A 31 -13.82 2.56 6.73
C PHE A 31 -13.23 1.39 5.94
N THR A 32 -13.93 0.97 4.89
CA THR A 32 -13.46 -0.10 4.00
C THR A 32 -12.84 0.52 2.76
N TYR A 33 -11.54 0.36 2.62
CA TYR A 33 -10.85 0.66 1.36
C TYR A 33 -11.14 -0.45 0.36
N ASN A 34 -11.81 -0.11 -0.74
CA ASN A 34 -12.20 -1.07 -1.78
C ASN A 34 -11.84 -0.52 -3.16
N PHE A 35 -10.76 -1.03 -3.73
CA PHE A 35 -10.27 -0.67 -5.06
C PHE A 35 -9.59 -1.88 -5.70
N THR A 36 -9.52 -1.86 -7.03
CA THR A 36 -8.86 -2.90 -7.82
C THR A 36 -7.52 -2.40 -8.32
N VAL A 37 -6.47 -3.18 -8.09
CA VAL A 37 -5.16 -2.92 -8.69
C VAL A 37 -5.16 -3.48 -10.12
N SER A 38 -5.23 -2.62 -11.11
CA SER A 38 -5.23 -2.99 -12.53
C SER A 38 -3.92 -2.57 -13.20
N HIS A 39 -3.33 -3.50 -13.97
CA HIS A 39 -2.12 -3.24 -14.75
C HIS A 39 -0.95 -2.65 -13.94
N GLN A 40 -0.83 -3.06 -12.66
CA GLN A 40 0.30 -2.76 -11.80
C GLN A 40 0.69 -4.03 -11.03
N SER A 41 1.99 -4.28 -10.95
CA SER A 41 2.61 -5.30 -10.12
C SER A 41 3.95 -4.76 -9.63
N GLY A 42 4.46 -5.32 -8.53
CA GLY A 42 5.72 -4.91 -7.93
C GLY A 42 5.62 -4.73 -6.42
N THR A 43 6.67 -4.12 -5.87
CA THR A 43 6.82 -3.82 -4.45
C THR A 43 6.39 -2.39 -4.16
N PHE A 44 5.31 -2.26 -3.40
CA PHE A 44 4.74 -1.02 -2.91
C PHE A 44 4.74 -1.03 -1.38
N TRP A 45 4.06 -0.05 -0.79
CA TRP A 45 3.87 0.03 0.65
C TRP A 45 2.62 0.85 0.97
N TRP A 46 2.19 0.77 2.22
CA TRP A 46 1.11 1.60 2.75
C TRP A 46 1.60 2.32 3.99
N HIS A 47 1.02 3.48 4.27
CA HIS A 47 1.31 4.22 5.50
C HIS A 47 0.10 5.05 5.95
N SER A 48 0.10 5.47 7.21
CA SER A 48 -0.80 6.53 7.63
C SER A 48 -0.43 7.82 6.90
N HIS A 49 -1.44 8.51 6.40
CA HIS A 49 -1.29 9.80 5.74
C HIS A 49 -1.90 10.94 6.58
N TYR A 50 -2.18 10.66 7.86
CA TYR A 50 -2.74 11.62 8.80
C TYR A 50 -1.67 12.09 9.79
N SER A 51 -1.34 13.38 9.75
CA SER A 51 -0.31 13.98 10.62
C SER A 51 1.02 13.20 10.54
N ASN A 52 1.79 13.16 11.64
CA ASN A 52 3.05 12.42 11.75
C ASN A 52 2.88 10.94 12.13
N SER A 53 1.67 10.38 12.10
CA SER A 53 1.45 9.00 12.56
C SER A 53 2.13 7.91 11.72
N MET A 54 2.64 8.24 10.53
CA MET A 54 3.59 7.39 9.82
C MET A 54 4.89 7.22 10.62
N ALA A 55 5.47 8.32 11.12
CA ALA A 55 6.70 8.29 11.91
C ALA A 55 6.51 7.52 13.23
N ASP A 56 5.29 7.53 13.78
CA ASP A 56 4.93 6.74 14.97
C ASP A 56 4.82 5.22 14.70
N GLY A 57 5.05 4.77 13.45
CA GLY A 57 5.14 3.35 13.09
C GLY A 57 3.95 2.80 12.30
N ILE A 58 3.00 3.64 11.86
CA ILE A 58 1.83 3.15 11.09
C ILE A 58 2.19 3.08 9.60
N TRP A 59 2.86 2.00 9.22
CA TRP A 59 3.22 1.67 7.83
C TRP A 59 3.44 0.17 7.66
N GLY A 60 3.53 -0.27 6.40
CA GLY A 60 3.88 -1.64 6.07
C GLY A 60 4.13 -1.86 4.59
N PRO A 61 4.84 -2.94 4.22
CA PRO A 61 5.02 -3.30 2.82
C PRO A 61 3.70 -3.73 2.18
N LEU A 62 3.59 -3.57 0.86
CA LEU A 62 2.46 -3.99 0.04
C LEU A 62 2.98 -4.60 -1.25
N ILE A 63 2.86 -5.92 -1.41
CA ILE A 63 3.35 -6.61 -2.60
C ILE A 63 2.17 -6.96 -3.51
N VAL A 64 2.26 -6.56 -4.78
CA VAL A 64 1.30 -6.95 -5.82
C VAL A 64 2.02 -7.87 -6.80
N HIS A 65 1.78 -9.17 -6.67
CA HIS A 65 2.41 -10.15 -7.56
C HIS A 65 1.88 -10.03 -9.00
N SER A 66 2.79 -10.16 -9.96
CA SER A 66 2.41 -10.25 -11.37
C SER A 66 1.73 -11.62 -11.63
N PRO A 67 0.57 -11.66 -12.32
CA PRO A 67 0.01 -12.93 -12.80
C PRO A 67 0.92 -13.61 -13.82
N ASN A 68 1.75 -12.82 -14.51
CA ASN A 68 2.66 -13.26 -15.57
C ASN A 68 4.11 -12.99 -15.14
N GLU A 69 4.47 -13.36 -13.92
CA GLU A 69 5.83 -13.19 -13.40
C GLU A 69 6.83 -14.03 -14.24
N PRO A 70 7.83 -13.42 -14.89
CA PRO A 70 8.81 -14.16 -15.68
C PRO A 70 9.72 -15.02 -14.81
N LEU A 71 10.04 -14.55 -13.59
CA LEU A 71 10.92 -15.24 -12.65
C LEU A 71 10.12 -16.13 -11.69
N GLN A 72 10.40 -17.43 -11.69
CA GLN A 72 9.65 -18.40 -10.90
C GLN A 72 10.47 -18.92 -9.71
N ARG A 73 9.86 -18.89 -8.52
CA ARG A 73 10.46 -19.47 -7.31
C ARG A 73 10.72 -20.97 -7.52
N GLY A 74 11.92 -21.43 -7.15
CA GLY A 74 12.40 -22.80 -7.34
C GLY A 74 12.96 -23.09 -8.73
N ARG A 75 12.85 -22.15 -9.69
CA ARG A 75 13.52 -22.22 -11.00
C ARG A 75 14.61 -21.16 -11.12
N ASP A 76 14.24 -19.91 -10.86
CA ASP A 76 15.12 -18.74 -11.08
C ASP A 76 15.64 -18.14 -9.76
N TYR A 77 14.95 -18.37 -8.63
CA TYR A 77 15.37 -17.97 -7.29
C TYR A 77 14.79 -18.92 -6.23
N ASP A 78 15.48 -19.10 -5.10
CA ASP A 78 15.03 -20.00 -4.02
C ASP A 78 13.95 -19.35 -3.14
N GLU A 79 14.15 -18.08 -2.81
CA GLU A 79 13.35 -17.35 -1.84
C GLU A 79 13.19 -15.88 -2.23
N ASP A 80 12.02 -15.33 -1.90
CA ASP A 80 11.74 -13.90 -1.94
C ASP A 80 11.55 -13.40 -0.50
N ARG A 81 12.07 -12.21 -0.21
CA ARG A 81 12.15 -11.63 1.14
C ARG A 81 11.91 -10.14 1.07
N ILE A 82 11.05 -9.65 1.96
CA ILE A 82 10.80 -8.22 2.12
C ILE A 82 11.81 -7.65 3.12
N VAL A 83 12.59 -6.68 2.66
CA VAL A 83 13.42 -5.83 3.54
C VAL A 83 12.82 -4.43 3.47
N PHE A 84 12.38 -3.92 4.62
CA PHE A 84 11.78 -2.59 4.75
C PHE A 84 12.64 -1.75 5.68
N ILE A 85 13.15 -0.62 5.17
CA ILE A 85 14.10 0.24 5.88
C ILE A 85 13.36 1.47 6.39
N THR A 86 13.49 1.73 7.69
CA THR A 86 12.93 2.92 8.36
C THR A 86 13.93 3.49 9.35
N ASP A 87 13.73 4.76 9.71
CA ASP A 87 14.37 5.40 10.86
C ASP A 87 13.63 5.07 12.17
N TRP A 88 14.24 5.46 13.29
CA TRP A 88 13.66 5.42 14.63
C TRP A 88 14.25 6.53 15.50
#